data_AF-A0A7C1H311-F1
#
_entry.id   AF-A0A7C1H311-F1
#
_cell.length_a   1.000
_cell.length_b   1.000
_cell.length_c   1.000
_cell.angle_alpha   90.00
_cell.angle_beta   90.00
_cell.angle_gamma   90.00
#
_symmetry.space_group_name_H-M   'P 1'
#
loop_
_entity.id
_entity.type
_entity.pdbx_description
1 polymer ?
#
loop_
_entity_poly.entity_id
_entity_poly.type
_entity_poly.pdbx_seq_one_letter_code
_entity_poly.pdbx_strand_id
1 'polypeptide(L)'
;MKVVILFISTFLGFMLWQSCKTTNQTQAQAVTQEVTTSPFSNGVPAQVVVIGGQEYKYPIIAIWVEDLSGNFIGTVYASQSISTGIFRYGVYDKGKWLPGERNRPAALPRWKNLIALNASWVNQGVDAFSGATPSGSFALKTMLPSEMVELKVVMEVNKPWDFNNYWHNNRFPGDGEYATSGQPALIYEALVSMSSTGNRFYFKPVGHSNPSGANGEVYPDISTFTSALKIIDNAWVEIVR
;
A
#
# COMPACT_ATOMS: atom_id res chain seq x y z
N MET A 1 -85.55 29.86 -8.98
CA MET A 1 -84.14 30.25 -8.82
C MET A 1 -83.54 29.40 -7.71
N LYS A 2 -82.71 28.42 -8.05
CA LYS A 2 -82.03 27.53 -7.10
C LYS A 2 -80.53 27.74 -7.29
N VAL A 3 -79.89 28.27 -6.26
CA VAL A 3 -78.44 28.47 -6.18
C VAL A 3 -77.86 27.16 -5.67
N VAL A 4 -76.98 26.53 -6.47
CA VAL A 4 -76.19 25.36 -6.09
C VAL A 4 -74.75 25.84 -5.95
N ILE A 5 -74.24 25.88 -4.73
CA ILE A 5 -72.85 26.22 -4.42
C ILE A 5 -72.06 24.92 -4.36
N LEU A 6 -71.07 24.80 -5.25
CA LEU A 6 -70.14 23.69 -5.35
C LEU A 6 -69.12 23.76 -4.19
N PHE A 7 -69.06 22.73 -3.36
CA PHE A 7 -67.96 22.54 -2.40
C PHE A 7 -66.77 21.89 -3.12
N ILE A 8 -65.67 22.64 -3.27
CA ILE A 8 -64.38 22.13 -3.73
C ILE A 8 -63.62 21.61 -2.50
N SER A 9 -63.43 20.30 -2.43
CA SER A 9 -62.60 19.65 -1.40
C SER A 9 -61.12 19.76 -1.78
N THR A 10 -60.39 20.62 -1.07
CA THR A 10 -58.92 20.66 -1.15
C THR A 10 -58.33 19.54 -0.29
N PHE A 11 -57.89 18.47 -0.94
CA PHE A 11 -57.14 17.35 -0.38
C PHE A 11 -55.70 17.83 -0.09
N LEU A 12 -55.42 18.24 1.15
CA LEU A 12 -54.08 18.65 1.57
C LEU A 12 -53.25 17.38 1.88
N GLY A 13 -52.40 16.99 0.93
CA GLY A 13 -51.51 15.85 1.05
C GLY A 13 -50.46 16.05 2.14
N PHE A 14 -50.48 15.15 3.13
CA PHE A 14 -49.40 14.96 4.10
C PHE A 14 -48.14 14.47 3.37
N MET A 15 -47.19 15.35 3.08
CA MET A 15 -45.84 14.96 2.69
C MET A 15 -45.11 14.41 3.92
N LEU A 16 -45.03 13.08 4.01
CA LEU A 16 -44.13 12.40 4.93
C LEU A 16 -42.68 12.60 4.42
N TRP A 17 -41.95 13.52 5.05
CA TRP A 17 -40.49 13.56 4.99
C TRP A 17 -39.92 12.31 5.67
N GLN A 18 -39.78 11.24 4.90
CA GLN A 18 -38.88 10.14 5.23
C GLN A 18 -37.45 10.67 5.09
N SER A 19 -36.93 11.18 6.20
CA SER A 19 -35.51 11.43 6.39
C SER A 19 -34.78 10.09 6.23
N CYS A 20 -34.32 9.78 5.03
CA CYS A 20 -33.31 8.75 4.81
C CYS A 20 -32.08 9.12 5.63
N LYS A 21 -31.95 8.53 6.82
CA LYS A 21 -30.67 8.43 7.49
C LYS A 21 -29.83 7.54 6.58
N THR A 22 -28.97 8.16 5.78
CA THR A 22 -27.88 7.47 5.12
C THR A 22 -26.99 6.95 6.24
N THR A 23 -27.27 5.73 6.69
CA THR A 23 -26.28 4.94 7.41
C THR A 23 -25.11 4.85 6.45
N ASN A 24 -24.05 5.61 6.71
CA ASN A 24 -22.75 5.34 6.16
C ASN A 24 -22.33 3.99 6.71
N GLN A 25 -22.86 2.92 6.13
CA GLN A 25 -22.16 1.65 6.12
C GLN A 25 -20.90 1.94 5.32
N THR A 26 -19.82 2.19 6.04
CA THR A 26 -18.47 1.99 5.53
C THR A 26 -18.53 0.62 4.87
N GLN A 27 -18.60 0.59 3.53
CA GLN A 27 -18.41 -0.65 2.81
C GLN A 27 -17.05 -1.14 3.29
N ALA A 28 -17.04 -2.20 4.08
CA ALA A 28 -15.81 -2.91 4.39
C ALA A 28 -15.23 -3.25 3.01
N GLN A 29 -14.17 -2.54 2.61
CA GLN A 29 -13.56 -2.73 1.31
C GLN A 29 -13.07 -4.18 1.28
N ALA A 30 -13.85 -5.05 0.63
CA ALA A 30 -13.63 -6.48 0.67
C ALA A 30 -12.28 -6.79 0.04
N VAL A 31 -11.52 -7.71 0.64
CA VAL A 31 -10.35 -8.31 0.00
C VAL A 31 -10.80 -8.90 -1.34
N THR A 32 -10.18 -8.46 -2.42
CA THR A 32 -10.57 -8.84 -3.79
C THR A 32 -9.62 -9.87 -4.41
N GLN A 33 -8.42 -10.01 -3.87
CA GLN A 33 -7.33 -10.81 -4.43
C GLN A 33 -6.57 -11.50 -3.29
N GLU A 34 -6.13 -12.73 -3.55
CA GLU A 34 -5.23 -13.47 -2.67
C GLU A 34 -3.89 -13.68 -3.37
N VAL A 35 -2.81 -13.54 -2.61
CA VAL A 35 -1.44 -13.82 -3.04
C VAL A 35 -0.85 -14.79 -2.03
N THR A 36 -0.06 -15.77 -2.49
CA THR A 36 0.63 -16.71 -1.61
C THR A 36 2.13 -16.60 -1.86
N THR A 37 2.91 -16.60 -0.78
CA THR A 37 4.38 -16.63 -0.78
C THR A 37 4.85 -17.53 0.35
N SER A 38 6.04 -18.12 0.26
CA SER A 38 6.60 -18.90 1.38
C SER A 38 8.10 -18.67 1.55
N PRO A 39 8.53 -17.44 1.87
CA PRO A 39 9.95 -17.10 2.00
C PRO A 39 10.66 -17.82 3.17
N PHE A 40 9.91 -18.21 4.21
CA PHE A 40 10.44 -18.92 5.38
C PHE A 40 9.85 -20.33 5.46
N SER A 41 10.63 -21.34 5.07
CA SER A 41 10.18 -22.73 4.89
C SER A 41 9.63 -23.42 6.15
N ASN A 42 10.07 -22.99 7.34
CA ASN A 42 9.60 -23.48 8.64
C ASN A 42 8.98 -22.35 9.49
N GLY A 43 8.39 -21.36 8.83
CA GLY A 43 7.85 -20.19 9.50
C GLY A 43 6.51 -20.42 10.23
N VAL A 44 6.02 -19.38 10.88
CA VAL A 44 4.66 -19.29 11.42
C VAL A 44 3.73 -18.81 10.30
N PRO A 45 2.64 -19.54 10.00
CA PRO A 45 1.65 -19.09 9.03
C PRO A 45 1.03 -17.74 9.42
N ALA A 46 1.01 -16.81 8.48
CA ALA A 46 0.47 -15.48 8.66
C ALA A 46 -0.26 -14.99 7.40
N GLN A 47 -1.09 -13.98 7.58
CA GLN A 47 -1.73 -13.26 6.50
C GLN A 47 -1.47 -11.76 6.65
N VAL A 48 -0.91 -11.13 5.62
CA VAL A 48 -0.84 -9.67 5.54
C VAL A 48 -2.04 -9.18 4.73
N VAL A 49 -2.96 -8.46 5.36
CA VAL A 49 -4.12 -7.89 4.70
C VAL A 49 -3.86 -6.41 4.43
N VAL A 50 -4.05 -6.01 3.18
CA VAL A 50 -3.91 -4.63 2.73
C VAL A 50 -5.21 -4.18 2.09
N ILE A 51 -5.81 -3.15 2.68
CA ILE A 51 -7.03 -2.52 2.22
C ILE A 51 -6.68 -1.24 1.47
N GLY A 52 -7.01 -1.22 0.17
CA GLY A 52 -6.69 -0.11 -0.70
C GLY A 52 -7.61 1.08 -0.50
N GLY A 53 -7.04 2.26 -0.26
CA GLY A 53 -7.78 3.51 -0.12
C GLY A 53 -8.14 4.19 -1.44
N GLN A 54 -8.58 5.44 -1.33
CA GLN A 54 -9.06 6.24 -2.47
C GLN A 54 -8.00 6.42 -3.58
N GLU A 55 -6.72 6.33 -3.22
CA GLU A 55 -5.59 6.55 -4.12
C GLU A 55 -4.85 5.24 -4.49
N TYR A 56 -5.44 4.06 -4.25
CA TYR A 56 -4.84 2.74 -4.49
C TYR A 56 -4.69 2.36 -5.99
N LYS A 57 -4.58 3.33 -6.89
CA LYS A 57 -4.46 3.04 -8.33
C LYS A 57 -3.02 2.72 -8.70
N TYR A 58 -2.74 1.42 -8.89
CA TYR A 58 -1.44 0.88 -9.32
C TYR A 58 -0.25 1.23 -8.42
N PRO A 59 -0.32 1.01 -7.09
CA PRO A 59 0.85 1.20 -6.24
C PRO A 59 1.94 0.18 -6.56
N ILE A 60 3.16 0.54 -6.18
CA ILE A 60 4.30 -0.36 -6.07
C ILE A 60 4.50 -0.61 -4.58
N ILE A 61 4.60 -1.89 -4.19
CA ILE A 61 4.64 -2.29 -2.79
C ILE A 61 5.76 -3.30 -2.58
N ALA A 62 6.50 -3.15 -1.47
CA ALA A 62 7.31 -4.22 -0.90
C ALA A 62 6.93 -4.41 0.57
N ILE A 63 6.96 -5.67 1.03
CA ILE A 63 6.71 -6.08 2.40
C ILE A 63 7.83 -7.01 2.82
N TRP A 64 8.42 -6.79 3.99
CA TRP A 64 9.54 -7.58 4.50
C TRP A 64 9.56 -7.64 6.01
N VAL A 65 10.42 -8.48 6.56
CA VAL A 65 10.64 -8.65 7.99
C VAL A 65 11.96 -8.01 8.40
N GLU A 66 11.93 -7.32 9.54
CA GLU A 66 13.09 -6.85 10.27
C GLU A 66 13.05 -7.33 11.71
N ASP A 67 14.22 -7.41 12.34
CA ASP A 67 14.30 -7.49 13.80
C ASP A 67 13.96 -6.13 14.44
N LEU A 68 13.94 -6.09 15.78
CA LEU A 68 13.62 -4.87 16.52
C LEU A 68 14.66 -3.75 16.34
N SER A 69 15.89 -4.10 15.96
CA SER A 69 16.99 -3.17 15.68
C SER A 69 16.96 -2.62 14.26
N GLY A 70 16.05 -3.11 13.40
CA GLY A 70 15.93 -2.73 12.00
C GLY A 70 16.85 -3.52 11.06
N ASN A 71 17.44 -4.63 11.52
CA ASN A 71 18.20 -5.51 10.63
C ASN A 71 17.24 -6.28 9.72
N PHE A 72 17.57 -6.33 8.43
CA PHE A 72 16.79 -7.04 7.43
C PHE A 72 16.85 -8.56 7.65
N ILE A 73 15.69 -9.21 7.69
CA ILE A 73 15.57 -10.67 7.85
C ILE A 73 15.17 -11.34 6.53
N GLY A 74 14.18 -10.79 5.83
CA GLY A 74 13.77 -11.34 4.55
C GLY A 74 12.58 -10.64 3.93
N THR A 75 12.54 -10.62 2.59
CA THR A 75 11.40 -10.12 1.83
C THR A 75 10.26 -11.12 1.91
N VAL A 76 9.05 -10.62 2.15
CA VAL A 76 7.82 -11.42 2.17
C VAL A 76 7.05 -11.24 0.87
N TYR A 77 7.06 -10.04 0.32
CA TYR A 77 6.39 -9.70 -0.92
C TYR A 77 7.10 -8.53 -1.58
N ALA A 78 7.21 -8.55 -2.91
CA ALA A 78 7.47 -7.35 -3.69
C ALA A 78 6.69 -7.40 -5.01
N SER A 79 6.21 -6.24 -5.45
CA SER A 79 5.62 -6.08 -6.78
C SER A 79 6.58 -6.55 -7.88
N GLN A 80 6.10 -7.33 -8.85
CA GLN A 80 6.94 -7.85 -9.93
C GLN A 80 7.74 -6.78 -10.68
N SER A 81 7.17 -5.57 -10.87
CA SER A 81 7.82 -4.51 -11.64
C SER A 81 9.11 -4.03 -11.00
N ILE A 82 9.13 -3.87 -9.67
CA ILE A 82 10.30 -3.36 -8.96
C ILE A 82 11.31 -4.46 -8.66
N SER A 83 10.88 -5.72 -8.54
CA SER A 83 11.77 -6.86 -8.33
C SER A 83 12.49 -7.31 -9.61
N THR A 84 11.80 -7.32 -10.76
CA THR A 84 12.39 -7.70 -12.05
C THR A 84 13.06 -6.54 -12.79
N GLY A 85 12.74 -5.30 -12.40
CA GLY A 85 13.12 -4.11 -13.17
C GLY A 85 12.32 -3.92 -14.46
N ILE A 86 11.34 -4.77 -14.75
CA ILE A 86 10.50 -4.69 -15.96
C ILE A 86 9.20 -3.97 -15.63
N PHE A 87 9.04 -2.76 -16.16
CA PHE A 87 7.84 -1.95 -15.95
C PHE A 87 6.92 -2.06 -17.14
N ARG A 88 5.59 -2.13 -16.89
CA ARG A 88 4.55 -2.17 -17.95
C ARG A 88 4.69 -1.05 -18.98
N TYR A 89 5.18 0.10 -18.54
CA TYR A 89 5.46 1.28 -19.37
C TYR A 89 6.93 1.69 -19.22
N GLY A 90 7.83 0.74 -19.45
CA GLY A 90 9.27 0.92 -19.30
C GLY A 90 9.88 1.68 -20.47
N VAL A 91 9.57 1.26 -21.70
CA VAL A 91 10.20 1.77 -22.93
C VAL A 91 9.16 2.47 -23.79
N TYR A 92 9.55 3.62 -24.35
CA TYR A 92 8.76 4.31 -25.37
C TYR A 92 9.36 4.00 -26.74
N ASP A 93 8.60 3.30 -27.57
CA ASP A 93 8.99 2.99 -28.95
C ASP A 93 7.84 3.33 -29.90
N LYS A 94 8.16 4.08 -30.97
CA LYS A 94 7.23 4.42 -32.07
C LYS A 94 5.84 4.87 -31.62
N GLY A 95 5.77 5.80 -30.66
CA GLY A 95 4.49 6.37 -30.22
C GLY A 95 3.73 5.53 -29.19
N LYS A 96 4.30 4.41 -28.71
CA LYS A 96 3.64 3.50 -27.77
C LYS A 96 4.55 3.23 -26.57
N TRP A 97 3.92 3.16 -25.39
CA TRP A 97 4.58 2.67 -24.19
C TRP A 97 4.48 1.16 -24.14
N LEU A 98 5.64 0.50 -24.06
CA LEU A 98 5.80 -0.95 -24.02
C LEU A 98 6.40 -1.39 -22.68
N PRO A 99 6.19 -2.66 -22.28
CA PRO A 99 6.95 -3.26 -21.21
C PRO A 99 8.45 -3.20 -21.52
N GLY A 100 9.25 -2.88 -20.51
CA GLY A 100 10.70 -2.88 -20.69
C GLY A 100 11.44 -2.58 -19.41
N GLU A 101 12.75 -2.83 -19.46
CA GLU A 101 13.64 -2.61 -18.34
C GLU A 101 13.72 -1.12 -17.99
N ARG A 102 13.61 -0.81 -16.71
CA ARG A 102 13.75 0.55 -16.21
C ARG A 102 14.23 0.54 -14.77
N ASN A 103 15.29 1.29 -14.49
CA ASN A 103 15.65 1.56 -13.12
C ASN A 103 14.76 2.68 -12.56
N ARG A 104 14.29 2.48 -11.32
CA ARG A 104 13.46 3.42 -10.55
C ARG A 104 13.96 3.47 -9.12
N PRO A 105 15.09 4.14 -8.85
CA PRO A 105 15.61 4.29 -7.49
C PRO A 105 14.58 4.88 -6.53
N ALA A 106 13.84 5.91 -6.96
CA ALA A 106 12.80 6.56 -6.17
C ALA A 106 11.54 5.72 -5.91
N ALA A 107 11.38 4.53 -6.54
CA ALA A 107 10.17 3.74 -6.41
C ALA A 107 10.03 3.14 -5.00
N LEU A 108 11.02 2.37 -4.52
CA LEU A 108 11.05 1.81 -3.17
C LEU A 108 12.49 1.86 -2.61
N PRO A 109 13.00 3.06 -2.28
CA PRO A 109 14.41 3.24 -1.93
C PRO A 109 14.88 2.40 -0.73
N ARG A 110 14.06 2.29 0.33
CA ARG A 110 14.46 1.61 1.56
C ARG A 110 14.66 0.13 1.28
N TRP A 111 13.63 -0.52 0.74
CA TRP A 111 13.70 -1.94 0.41
C TRP A 111 14.82 -2.25 -0.58
N LYS A 112 15.00 -1.43 -1.64
CA LYS A 112 16.09 -1.64 -2.62
C LYS A 112 17.49 -1.56 -1.99
N ASN A 113 17.70 -0.63 -1.06
CA ASN A 113 18.98 -0.54 -0.36
C ASN A 113 19.20 -1.75 0.56
N LEU A 114 18.16 -2.19 1.28
CA LEU A 114 18.26 -3.36 2.16
C LEU A 114 18.61 -4.63 1.38
N ILE A 115 17.95 -4.90 0.25
CA ILE A 115 18.27 -6.09 -0.56
C ILE A 115 19.66 -6.00 -1.19
N ALA A 116 20.11 -4.81 -1.59
CA ALA A 116 21.44 -4.62 -2.17
C ALA A 116 22.55 -4.86 -1.14
N LEU A 117 22.38 -4.35 0.09
CA LEU A 117 23.30 -4.57 1.20
C LEU A 117 23.33 -6.04 1.66
N ASN A 118 22.23 -6.78 1.46
CA ASN A 118 22.09 -8.17 1.85
C ASN A 118 22.13 -9.15 0.65
N ALA A 119 22.61 -8.73 -0.51
CA ALA A 119 22.53 -9.50 -1.76
C ALA A 119 23.19 -10.90 -1.67
N SER A 120 24.20 -11.07 -0.81
CA SER A 120 24.83 -12.37 -0.54
C SER A 120 23.88 -13.38 0.13
N TRP A 121 22.88 -12.90 0.87
CA TRP A 121 21.91 -13.70 1.64
C TRP A 121 20.56 -13.83 0.91
N VAL A 122 20.17 -12.81 0.13
CA VAL A 122 18.86 -12.71 -0.54
C VAL A 122 18.68 -13.74 -1.68
N ASN A 123 19.75 -14.32 -2.23
CA ASN A 123 19.66 -15.37 -3.25
C ASN A 123 19.06 -16.71 -2.75
N GLN A 124 18.74 -16.86 -1.45
CA GLN A 124 18.26 -18.12 -0.87
C GLN A 124 16.74 -18.28 -0.76
N GLY A 125 15.92 -17.33 -1.24
CA GLY A 125 14.45 -17.40 -1.12
C GLY A 125 13.71 -16.83 -2.32
N VAL A 126 13.61 -17.61 -3.40
CA VAL A 126 13.02 -17.19 -4.69
C VAL A 126 11.49 -17.07 -4.67
N ASP A 127 10.81 -17.39 -3.55
CA ASP A 127 9.33 -17.41 -3.46
C ASP A 127 8.71 -16.16 -2.81
N ALA A 128 9.51 -15.12 -2.53
CA ALA A 128 9.03 -13.83 -2.03
C ALA A 128 8.53 -12.87 -3.13
N PHE A 129 8.76 -13.21 -4.40
CA PHE A 129 8.46 -12.35 -5.54
C PHE A 129 7.14 -12.76 -6.17
N SER A 130 6.08 -12.03 -5.82
CA SER A 130 4.78 -12.22 -6.45
C SER A 130 4.72 -11.52 -7.82
N GLY A 131 3.69 -11.88 -8.61
CA GLY A 131 3.38 -11.26 -9.90
C GLY A 131 2.97 -9.77 -9.81
N ALA A 132 2.11 -9.32 -10.74
CA ALA A 132 1.65 -7.93 -10.76
C ALA A 132 1.06 -7.50 -9.41
N THR A 133 1.28 -6.24 -9.00
CA THR A 133 0.65 -5.71 -7.78
C THR A 133 -0.87 -5.92 -7.87
N PRO A 134 -1.52 -6.49 -6.84
CA PRO A 134 -2.96 -6.60 -6.82
C PRO A 134 -3.63 -5.27 -7.12
N SER A 135 -4.59 -5.27 -8.03
CA SER A 135 -5.28 -4.05 -8.51
C SER A 135 -6.26 -3.44 -7.50
N GLY A 136 -6.49 -4.11 -6.37
CA GLY A 136 -7.34 -3.68 -5.27
C GLY A 136 -6.87 -4.27 -3.95
N SER A 137 -7.71 -4.16 -2.91
CA SER A 137 -7.45 -4.77 -1.60
C SER A 137 -7.10 -6.25 -1.75
N PHE A 138 -6.08 -6.69 -1.04
CA PHE A 138 -5.54 -8.04 -1.16
C PHE A 138 -5.15 -8.63 0.18
N ALA A 139 -5.08 -9.95 0.23
CA ALA A 139 -4.52 -10.69 1.35
C ALA A 139 -3.36 -11.56 0.87
N LEU A 140 -2.21 -11.37 1.48
CA LEU A 140 -0.99 -12.13 1.27
C LEU A 140 -0.91 -13.24 2.31
N LYS A 141 -1.14 -14.48 1.91
CA LYS A 141 -0.84 -15.67 2.70
C LYS A 141 0.66 -15.92 2.66
N THR A 142 1.30 -16.00 3.81
CA THR A 142 2.75 -16.12 3.91
C THR A 142 3.19 -16.85 5.16
N MET A 143 4.50 -17.00 5.30
CA MET A 143 5.16 -17.52 6.48
C MET A 143 5.99 -16.38 7.08
N LEU A 144 6.09 -16.31 8.42
CA LEU A 144 7.00 -15.41 9.15
C LEU A 144 8.06 -16.23 9.89
N PRO A 145 9.25 -15.68 10.21
CA PRO A 145 10.29 -16.40 10.95
C PRO A 145 9.76 -16.95 12.28
N SER A 146 9.98 -18.24 12.57
CA SER A 146 9.44 -18.92 13.76
C SER A 146 10.35 -18.84 14.98
N GLU A 147 11.62 -18.51 14.77
CA GLU A 147 12.63 -18.30 15.80
C GLU A 147 12.49 -16.95 16.53
N MET A 148 11.65 -16.05 16.02
CA MET A 148 11.46 -14.70 16.54
C MET A 148 10.17 -14.58 17.36
N VAL A 149 10.32 -14.21 18.64
CA VAL A 149 9.17 -13.93 19.53
C VAL A 149 8.50 -12.60 19.18
N GLU A 150 9.31 -11.60 18.83
CA GLU A 150 8.87 -10.30 18.35
C GLU A 150 9.67 -9.90 17.12
N LEU A 151 8.99 -9.29 16.15
CA LEU A 151 9.57 -8.83 14.90
C LEU A 151 8.80 -7.64 14.35
N LYS A 152 9.42 -6.91 13.41
CA LYS A 152 8.74 -5.89 12.62
C LYS A 152 8.38 -6.47 11.26
N VAL A 153 7.13 -6.32 10.85
CA VAL A 153 6.76 -6.41 9.44
C VAL A 153 6.69 -4.99 8.90
N VAL A 154 7.43 -4.73 7.85
CA VAL A 154 7.55 -3.40 7.24
C VAL A 154 6.97 -3.43 5.85
N MET A 155 6.25 -2.38 5.47
CA MET A 155 5.67 -2.19 4.15
C MET A 155 6.09 -0.82 3.60
N GLU A 156 6.67 -0.82 2.40
CA GLU A 156 6.99 0.40 1.65
C GLU A 156 6.04 0.51 0.47
N VAL A 157 5.41 1.67 0.32
CA VAL A 157 4.37 1.91 -0.67
C VAL A 157 4.67 3.18 -1.44
N ASN A 158 4.65 3.10 -2.76
CA ASN A 158 4.79 4.27 -3.62
C ASN A 158 3.78 4.25 -4.76
N LYS A 159 3.39 5.43 -5.21
CA LYS A 159 2.63 5.66 -6.44
C LYS A 159 3.41 6.69 -7.28
N PRO A 160 3.88 6.32 -8.49
CA PRO A 160 4.66 7.24 -9.30
C PRO A 160 3.81 8.44 -9.76
N TRP A 161 4.46 9.58 -10.00
CA TRP A 161 3.86 10.86 -10.39
C TRP A 161 2.82 11.43 -9.40
N ASP A 162 2.97 11.15 -8.10
CA ASP A 162 2.04 11.58 -7.05
C ASP A 162 2.39 12.95 -6.47
N PHE A 163 2.22 14.02 -7.26
CA PHE A 163 2.55 15.37 -6.82
C PHE A 163 1.48 16.02 -5.95
N ASN A 164 1.91 16.98 -5.13
CA ASN A 164 1.01 17.89 -4.43
C ASN A 164 1.64 19.30 -4.32
N ASN A 165 1.02 20.20 -3.55
CA ASN A 165 1.49 21.59 -3.40
C ASN A 165 2.88 21.69 -2.75
N TYR A 166 3.30 20.69 -1.98
CA TYR A 166 4.63 20.65 -1.36
C TYR A 166 5.62 19.85 -2.22
N TRP A 167 5.24 18.64 -2.63
CA TRP A 167 5.97 17.74 -3.50
C TRP A 167 5.61 18.01 -4.96
N HIS A 168 6.09 19.12 -5.50
CA HIS A 168 5.92 19.51 -6.90
C HIS A 168 7.22 19.34 -7.71
N ASN A 169 7.12 19.23 -9.04
CA ASN A 169 8.29 19.02 -9.93
C ASN A 169 9.45 20.01 -9.72
N ASN A 170 9.16 21.28 -9.39
CA ASN A 170 10.21 22.28 -9.18
C ASN A 170 10.92 22.19 -7.81
N ARG A 171 10.57 21.22 -6.95
CA ARG A 171 11.14 21.13 -5.60
C ARG A 171 12.60 20.65 -5.62
N PHE A 172 12.89 19.70 -6.51
CA PHE A 172 14.23 19.18 -6.75
C PHE A 172 14.57 19.35 -8.24
N PRO A 173 14.85 20.59 -8.69
CA PRO A 173 15.07 20.87 -10.10
C PRO A 173 16.30 20.11 -10.61
N GLY A 174 16.14 19.42 -11.73
CA GLY A 174 17.21 18.60 -12.34
C GLY A 174 17.29 17.17 -11.82
N ASP A 175 16.52 16.81 -10.79
CA ASP A 175 16.47 15.45 -10.28
C ASP A 175 15.51 14.59 -11.10
N GLY A 176 16.06 13.83 -12.04
CA GLY A 176 15.29 12.97 -12.94
C GLY A 176 14.57 11.82 -12.26
N GLU A 177 15.05 11.35 -11.11
CA GLU A 177 14.42 10.24 -10.37
C GLU A 177 13.22 10.75 -9.60
N TYR A 178 13.40 11.85 -8.85
CA TYR A 178 12.30 12.54 -8.16
C TYR A 178 11.20 12.97 -9.13
N ALA A 179 11.56 13.51 -10.29
CA ALA A 179 10.62 14.04 -11.28
C ALA A 179 9.63 12.99 -11.83
N THR A 180 9.90 11.70 -11.62
CA THR A 180 8.98 10.61 -11.99
C THR A 180 8.25 9.98 -10.80
N SER A 181 8.50 10.47 -9.58
CA SER A 181 7.94 9.96 -8.33
C SER A 181 6.94 10.94 -7.70
N GLY A 182 7.35 12.17 -7.35
CA GLY A 182 6.52 13.11 -6.59
C GLY A 182 6.61 12.89 -5.08
N GLN A 183 5.50 12.66 -4.40
CA GLN A 183 5.52 12.25 -2.98
C GLN A 183 6.39 10.99 -2.82
N PRO A 184 7.37 10.98 -1.91
CA PRO A 184 8.23 9.82 -1.68
C PRO A 184 7.44 8.57 -1.25
N ALA A 185 8.08 7.40 -1.34
CA ALA A 185 7.51 6.17 -0.82
C ALA A 185 7.25 6.29 0.69
N LEU A 186 6.08 5.86 1.16
CA LEU A 186 5.73 5.82 2.59
C LEU A 186 6.16 4.49 3.21
N ILE A 187 6.65 4.57 4.44
CA ILE A 187 7.04 3.41 5.26
C ILE A 187 6.00 3.19 6.34
N TYR A 188 5.50 1.96 6.41
CA TYR A 188 4.57 1.49 7.41
C TYR A 188 5.19 0.34 8.20
N GLU A 189 5.00 0.32 9.52
CA GLU A 189 5.50 -0.75 10.38
C GLU A 189 4.37 -1.37 11.21
N ALA A 190 4.39 -2.69 11.34
CA ALA A 190 3.60 -3.45 12.31
C ALA A 190 4.55 -4.22 13.23
N LEU A 191 4.46 -3.97 14.54
CA LEU A 191 5.19 -4.75 15.55
C LEU A 191 4.37 -6.01 15.87
N VAL A 192 4.90 -7.16 15.48
CA VAL A 192 4.25 -8.47 15.65
C VAL A 192 4.86 -9.18 16.85
N SER A 193 4.00 -9.66 17.75
CA SER A 193 4.41 -10.48 18.88
C SER A 193 3.74 -11.85 18.80
N MET A 194 4.53 -12.90 18.58
CA MET A 194 4.04 -14.28 18.43
C MET A 194 3.39 -14.80 19.73
N SER A 195 3.75 -14.19 20.87
CA SER A 195 3.25 -14.54 22.20
C SER A 195 1.97 -13.81 22.63
N SER A 196 1.54 -12.79 21.88
CA SER A 196 0.36 -11.99 22.21
C SER A 196 -0.90 -12.85 22.28
N THR A 197 -1.89 -12.48 23.10
CA THR A 197 -3.21 -13.15 23.08
C THR A 197 -3.99 -12.80 21.81
N GLY A 198 -3.82 -11.58 21.30
CA GLY A 198 -4.35 -11.15 20.01
C GLY A 198 -3.55 -11.70 18.83
N ASN A 199 -4.18 -11.82 17.67
CA ASN A 199 -3.55 -12.32 16.45
C ASN A 199 -3.38 -11.24 15.37
N ARG A 200 -3.92 -10.03 15.54
CA ARG A 200 -3.84 -8.92 14.57
C ARG A 200 -2.92 -7.80 15.03
N PHE A 201 -2.04 -7.37 14.14
CA PHE A 201 -1.06 -6.30 14.35
C PHE A 201 -1.15 -5.29 13.22
N TYR A 202 -1.55 -4.05 13.54
CA TYR A 202 -1.84 -3.03 12.55
C TYR A 202 -0.58 -2.29 12.11
N PHE A 203 -0.49 -2.03 10.81
CA PHE A 203 0.53 -1.16 10.25
C PHE A 203 0.25 0.29 10.63
N LYS A 204 1.32 1.02 10.97
CA LYS A 204 1.28 2.47 11.21
C LYS A 204 2.27 3.16 10.27
N PRO A 205 1.93 4.30 9.66
CA PRO A 205 2.92 5.07 8.93
C PRO A 205 3.95 5.61 9.92
N VAL A 206 5.23 5.36 9.66
CA VAL A 206 6.34 5.77 10.52
C VAL A 206 7.26 6.79 9.86
N GLY A 207 7.12 7.00 8.54
CA GLY A 207 7.95 7.93 7.80
C GLY A 207 7.85 7.73 6.29
N HIS A 208 8.82 8.29 5.59
CA HIS A 208 8.97 8.15 4.14
C HIS A 208 10.44 7.93 3.75
N SER A 209 10.64 7.36 2.57
CA SER A 209 11.96 7.12 1.99
C SER A 209 12.53 8.39 1.33
N ASN A 210 13.79 8.31 0.89
CA ASN A 210 14.43 9.39 0.16
C ASN A 210 13.69 9.74 -1.16
N PRO A 211 13.39 11.01 -1.45
CA PRO A 211 12.60 11.41 -2.63
C PRO A 211 13.19 10.97 -3.98
N SER A 212 14.51 10.90 -4.07
CA SER A 212 15.26 10.56 -5.29
C SER A 212 15.69 9.09 -5.31
N GLY A 213 15.56 8.42 -4.16
CA GLY A 213 16.11 7.08 -3.94
C GLY A 213 17.63 7.03 -3.76
N ALA A 214 18.24 8.14 -3.31
CA ALA A 214 19.69 8.23 -3.12
C ALA A 214 20.23 7.38 -1.95
N ASN A 215 19.38 7.04 -0.98
CA ASN A 215 19.72 6.20 0.16
C ASN A 215 18.48 5.40 0.64
N GLY A 216 18.69 4.53 1.64
CA GLY A 216 17.63 3.73 2.27
C GLY A 216 17.16 4.25 3.63
N GLU A 217 17.37 5.54 3.93
CA GLU A 217 16.97 6.13 5.22
C GLU A 217 15.45 6.33 5.31
N VAL A 218 14.94 6.39 6.55
CA VAL A 218 13.54 6.69 6.84
C VAL A 218 13.45 8.05 7.53
N TYR A 219 12.67 8.95 6.93
CA TYR A 219 12.42 10.29 7.44
C TYR A 219 11.02 10.34 8.08
N PRO A 220 10.89 10.72 9.36
CA PRO A 220 9.62 10.59 10.09
C PRO A 220 8.56 11.63 9.72
N ASP A 221 8.96 12.77 9.13
CA ASP A 221 8.02 13.85 8.82
C ASP A 221 7.18 13.55 7.57
N ILE A 222 5.94 13.13 7.80
CA ILE A 222 4.93 12.88 6.76
C ILE A 222 3.84 13.97 6.72
N SER A 223 4.03 15.11 7.40
CA SER A 223 3.02 16.17 7.52
C SER A 223 2.63 16.83 6.21
N THR A 224 3.48 16.69 5.20
CA THR A 224 3.33 17.31 3.86
C THR A 224 2.71 16.37 2.83
N PHE A 225 2.40 15.13 3.22
CA PHE A 225 1.82 14.12 2.35
C PHE A 225 0.29 14.27 2.30
N THR A 226 -0.30 13.95 1.15
CA THR A 226 -1.72 14.09 0.88
C THR A 226 -2.29 12.80 0.28
N SER A 227 -2.21 12.63 -1.03
CA SER A 227 -2.73 11.46 -1.76
C SER A 227 -1.95 10.19 -1.43
N ALA A 228 -0.66 10.27 -1.14
CA ALA A 228 0.15 9.12 -0.74
C ALA A 228 -0.39 8.45 0.54
N LEU A 229 -0.84 9.24 1.53
CA LEU A 229 -1.45 8.74 2.77
C LEU A 229 -2.84 8.11 2.56
N LYS A 230 -3.42 8.26 1.37
CA LYS A 230 -4.71 7.67 0.99
C LYS A 230 -4.57 6.47 0.06
N ILE A 231 -3.33 6.02 -0.19
CA ILE A 231 -3.08 4.80 -0.97
C ILE A 231 -3.56 3.60 -0.16
N ILE A 232 -3.14 3.49 1.11
CA ILE A 232 -3.55 2.42 2.01
C ILE A 232 -4.61 2.98 2.96
N ASP A 233 -5.80 2.39 2.99
CA ASP A 233 -6.85 2.77 3.95
C ASP A 233 -6.61 2.09 5.30
N ASN A 234 -6.29 0.79 5.26
CA ASN A 234 -5.95 0.01 6.44
C ASN A 234 -5.06 -1.17 6.05
N ALA A 235 -4.21 -1.63 6.97
CA ALA A 235 -3.44 -2.85 6.77
C ALA A 235 -3.08 -3.48 8.12
N TRP A 236 -3.02 -4.81 8.15
CA TRP A 236 -2.59 -5.55 9.33
C TRP A 236 -1.92 -6.87 8.97
N VAL A 237 -1.12 -7.39 9.90
CA VAL A 237 -0.63 -8.76 9.92
C VAL A 237 -1.53 -9.56 10.84
N GLU A 238 -2.01 -10.72 10.38
CA GLU A 238 -2.79 -11.68 11.14
C GLU A 238 -2.02 -12.99 11.26
N ILE A 239 -1.68 -13.41 12.49
CA ILE A 239 -1.11 -14.73 12.74
C ILE A 239 -2.21 -15.78 12.65
N VAL A 240 -2.00 -16.80 11.83
CA VAL A 240 -2.94 -17.91 11.66
C VAL A 240 -2.60 -18.97 12.71
N ARG A 241 -3.53 -19.22 13.63
CA ARG A 241 -3.41 -20.21 14.72
C ARG A 241 -4.21 -21.45 14.41
#